data_AF-A0A2R6PUR8-F1
#
_entry.id   AF-A0A2R6PUR8-F1
#
_cell.length_a   1.000
_cell.length_b   1.000
_cell.length_c   1.000
_cell.angle_alpha   90.00
_cell.angle_beta   90.00
_cell.angle_gamma   90.00
#
_symmetry.space_group_name_H-M   'P 1'
#
loop_
_entity.id
_entity.type
_entity.pdbx_description
1 polymer ?
#
loop_
_entity_poly.entity_id
_entity_poly.type
_entity_poly.pdbx_seq_one_letter_code
_entity_poly.pdbx_strand_id
1 'polypeptide(L)'
;MASFSATSSLSFFSVRANNPQVSGRNSCLKVVSMVSARNSFTSLRTARFHVSCSARPETVEQVCEVVRKQLVLPAERPLLPNTKFSELGADSLDTVEIVMGLEEKFDIEVAEESAENITTVQEAADLIEKLILKKGA
;
A
#
# COMPACT_ATOMS: atom_id res chain seq x y z
N MET A 1 41.89 -56.03 -15.26
CA MET A 1 40.58 -56.68 -15.27
C MET A 1 39.67 -55.98 -14.27
N ALA A 2 38.40 -55.80 -14.65
CA ALA A 2 37.24 -55.29 -13.90
C ALA A 2 37.12 -53.76 -13.66
N SER A 3 36.40 -53.16 -14.60
CA SER A 3 35.37 -52.11 -14.51
C SER A 3 34.56 -52.08 -13.20
N PHE A 4 34.02 -50.92 -12.81
CA PHE A 4 32.58 -50.57 -12.79
C PHE A 4 32.36 -49.18 -12.17
N SER A 5 31.29 -48.52 -12.62
CA SER A 5 30.95 -47.09 -12.62
C SER A 5 29.91 -46.69 -11.58
N ALA A 6 29.94 -45.44 -11.10
CA ALA A 6 28.74 -44.68 -10.69
C ALA A 6 29.03 -43.16 -10.63
N THR A 7 28.76 -42.45 -11.72
CA THR A 7 28.65 -40.99 -11.76
C THR A 7 27.18 -40.63 -11.55
N SER A 8 26.86 -40.00 -10.42
CA SER A 8 25.51 -39.55 -10.09
C SER A 8 25.12 -38.32 -10.91
N SER A 9 24.12 -38.55 -11.75
CA SER A 9 22.95 -37.70 -12.01
C SER A 9 23.19 -36.25 -12.44
N LEU A 10 23.14 -36.11 -13.76
CA LEU A 10 22.83 -34.92 -14.54
C LEU A 10 21.46 -34.34 -14.19
N SER A 11 21.36 -33.02 -14.11
CA SER A 11 20.16 -32.32 -14.60
C SER A 11 20.61 -31.22 -15.55
N PHE A 12 20.52 -31.57 -16.83
CA PHE A 12 20.73 -30.73 -17.99
C PHE A 12 19.77 -29.54 -17.97
N PHE A 13 20.32 -28.34 -18.13
CA PHE A 13 19.62 -27.25 -18.79
C PHE A 13 19.15 -27.73 -20.17
N SER A 14 17.84 -27.86 -20.35
CA SER A 14 17.23 -28.03 -21.66
C SER A 14 16.05 -27.08 -21.78
N VAL A 15 16.36 -25.85 -22.18
CA VAL A 15 15.40 -24.90 -22.72
C VAL A 15 14.92 -25.46 -24.05
N ARG A 16 13.78 -26.15 -24.02
CA ARG A 16 13.05 -26.52 -25.24
C ARG A 16 12.17 -25.34 -25.65
N ALA A 17 12.76 -24.44 -26.43
CA ALA A 17 12.03 -23.49 -27.24
C ALA A 17 11.45 -24.24 -28.45
N ASN A 18 10.12 -24.34 -28.53
CA ASN A 18 9.42 -24.85 -29.71
C ASN A 18 8.52 -23.73 -30.26
N ASN A 19 8.73 -23.41 -31.53
CA ASN A 19 7.96 -22.53 -32.41
C ASN A 19 8.09 -23.18 -33.81
N PRO A 20 7.20 -23.02 -34.81
CA PRO A 20 5.98 -22.21 -34.92
C PRO A 20 4.79 -23.00 -35.46
N GLN A 21 3.65 -22.32 -35.65
CA GLN A 21 2.86 -22.29 -36.91
C GLN A 21 1.39 -22.01 -36.62
N VAL A 22 0.82 -21.01 -37.30
CA VAL A 22 -0.36 -21.15 -38.17
C VAL A 22 -0.80 -19.77 -38.66
N SER A 23 -0.94 -19.60 -39.98
CA SER A 23 -2.18 -19.09 -40.60
C SER A 23 -2.19 -19.13 -42.14
N GLY A 24 -3.31 -19.65 -42.69
CA GLY A 24 -3.87 -19.33 -44.00
C GLY A 24 -3.93 -20.51 -44.98
N ARG A 25 -5.03 -20.92 -45.62
CA ARG A 25 -6.44 -20.49 -45.72
C ARG A 25 -7.24 -21.79 -45.95
N ASN A 26 -8.46 -21.94 -45.44
CA ASN A 26 -9.70 -21.79 -46.20
C ASN A 26 -10.89 -21.90 -45.24
N SER A 27 -11.93 -21.09 -45.49
CA SER A 27 -13.31 -21.27 -45.00
C SER A 27 -13.60 -20.79 -43.57
N CYS A 28 -14.37 -19.68 -43.52
CA CYS A 28 -15.21 -19.16 -42.44
C CYS A 28 -15.03 -19.76 -41.04
N LEU A 29 -14.52 -18.96 -40.09
CA LEU A 29 -15.13 -18.61 -38.79
C LEU A 29 -14.13 -17.84 -37.87
N LYS A 30 -14.56 -16.65 -37.41
CA LYS A 30 -14.16 -15.82 -36.24
C LYS A 30 -12.67 -15.53 -35.87
N VAL A 31 -12.35 -14.23 -36.03
CA VAL A 31 -11.72 -13.27 -35.07
C VAL A 31 -10.17 -13.17 -34.93
N VAL A 32 -9.66 -12.14 -35.63
CA VAL A 32 -8.50 -11.23 -35.49
C VAL A 32 -7.33 -11.60 -34.56
N SER A 33 -6.14 -11.77 -35.17
CA SER A 33 -4.81 -11.84 -34.54
C SER A 33 -4.08 -10.49 -34.56
N MET A 34 -3.37 -10.16 -33.48
CA MET A 34 -2.63 -8.92 -33.27
C MET A 34 -1.13 -9.14 -33.56
N VAL A 35 -0.57 -8.32 -34.44
CA VAL A 35 0.81 -8.41 -34.94
C VAL A 35 1.83 -7.93 -33.90
N SER A 36 2.90 -8.70 -33.74
CA SER A 36 4.08 -8.32 -32.96
C SER A 36 5.05 -7.54 -33.85
N ALA A 37 5.25 -6.25 -33.56
CA ALA A 37 6.34 -5.45 -34.11
C ALA A 37 6.97 -4.63 -32.97
N ARG A 38 8.29 -4.78 -32.88
CA ARG A 38 9.27 -4.11 -32.01
C ARG A 38 9.02 -2.60 -31.88
N ASN A 39 8.88 -2.09 -30.65
CA ASN A 39 9.87 -1.22 -29.97
C ASN A 39 9.27 -0.72 -28.64
N SER A 40 10.10 -0.72 -27.59
CA SER A 40 9.93 0.09 -26.37
C SER A 40 8.71 -0.22 -25.50
N PHE A 41 8.93 -1.00 -24.45
CA PHE A 41 8.06 -1.02 -23.27
C PHE A 41 7.99 0.40 -22.68
N THR A 42 7.04 1.22 -23.12
CA THR A 42 6.61 2.38 -22.32
C THR A 42 5.75 1.86 -21.18
N SER A 43 6.45 1.33 -20.19
CA SER A 43 5.99 1.18 -18.83
C SER A 43 5.71 2.55 -18.25
N LEU A 44 4.51 3.08 -18.50
CA LEU A 44 3.93 4.15 -17.70
C LEU A 44 2.44 3.84 -17.57
N ARG A 45 2.13 2.79 -16.80
CA ARG A 45 0.94 2.90 -15.95
C ARG A 45 1.28 4.03 -14.99
N THR A 46 0.87 5.24 -15.36
CA THR A 46 0.75 6.34 -14.41
C THR A 46 -0.23 5.84 -13.37
N ALA A 47 0.29 5.24 -12.31
CA ALA A 47 -0.44 5.03 -11.08
C ALA A 47 -0.77 6.43 -10.59
N ARG A 48 -1.91 6.94 -11.05
CA ARG A 48 -2.62 8.01 -10.35
C ARG A 48 -3.01 7.40 -9.01
N PHE A 49 -2.07 7.43 -8.07
CA PHE A 49 -2.37 7.41 -6.66
C PHE A 49 -3.22 8.64 -6.41
N HIS A 50 -4.52 8.47 -6.61
CA HIS A 50 -5.52 9.39 -6.15
C HIS A 50 -5.64 9.13 -4.65
N VAL A 51 -4.74 9.74 -3.87
CA VAL A 51 -4.97 9.90 -2.45
C VAL A 51 -6.14 10.88 -2.36
N SER A 52 -7.35 10.35 -2.22
CA SER A 52 -8.48 11.14 -1.79
C SER A 52 -8.21 11.47 -0.32
N CYS A 53 -7.50 12.57 -0.08
CA CYS A 53 -7.41 13.16 1.25
C CYS A 53 -8.84 13.59 1.58
N SER A 54 -9.55 12.76 2.35
CA SER A 54 -10.93 13.08 2.71
C SER A 54 -10.94 14.10 3.85
N ALA A 55 -9.89 14.08 4.69
CA ALA A 55 -9.70 15.00 5.78
C ALA A 55 -9.35 16.43 5.33
N ARG A 56 -10.00 17.41 5.96
CA ARG A 56 -9.62 18.83 5.94
C ARG A 56 -8.19 19.00 6.47
N PRO A 57 -7.43 19.94 5.90
CA PRO A 57 -6.05 20.20 6.33
C PRO A 57 -5.95 20.60 7.81
N GLU A 58 -6.95 21.33 8.32
CA GLU A 58 -7.03 21.74 9.73
C GLU A 58 -7.05 20.53 10.68
N THR A 59 -7.80 19.48 10.34
CA THR A 59 -7.88 18.25 11.14
C THR A 59 -6.54 17.53 11.18
N VAL A 60 -5.86 17.43 10.03
CA VAL A 60 -4.54 16.79 9.94
C VAL A 60 -3.51 17.53 10.80
N GLU A 61 -3.52 18.86 10.79
CA GLU A 61 -2.64 19.68 11.64
C GLU A 61 -2.91 19.42 13.13
N GLN A 62 -4.18 19.38 13.53
CA GLN A 62 -4.56 19.09 14.91
C GLN A 62 -4.17 17.68 15.36
N VAL A 63 -4.27 16.69 14.48
CA VAL A 63 -3.78 15.32 14.74
C VAL A 63 -2.27 15.34 14.94
N CYS A 64 -1.52 15.99 14.04
CA CYS A 64 -0.07 16.16 14.16
C CYS A 64 0.34 16.81 15.49
N GLU A 65 -0.42 17.80 15.98
CA GLU A 65 -0.18 18.42 17.28
C GLU A 65 -0.34 17.43 18.45
N VAL A 66 -1.39 16.61 18.44
CA VAL A 66 -1.61 15.59 19.49
C VAL A 66 -0.49 14.57 19.48
N VAL A 67 -0.15 14.05 18.29
CA VAL A 67 0.94 13.09 18.11
C VAL A 67 2.27 13.65 18.60
N ARG A 68 2.57 14.93 18.28
CA ARG A 68 3.79 15.60 18.75
C ARG A 68 3.84 15.71 20.28
N LYS A 69 2.69 15.98 20.92
CA LYS A 69 2.59 16.10 22.38
C LYS A 69 2.81 14.75 23.06
N GLN A 70 2.15 13.69 22.59
CA GLN A 70 2.26 12.37 23.22
C GLN A 70 3.65 11.76 23.02
N LEU A 71 4.19 11.82 21.81
CA LEU A 71 5.52 11.27 21.49
C LEU A 71 6.68 12.21 21.82
N VAL A 72 6.40 13.37 22.45
CA VAL A 72 7.40 14.39 22.83
C VAL A 72 8.36 14.73 21.68
N LEU A 73 7.82 14.88 20.47
CA LEU A 73 8.62 15.09 19.26
C LEU A 73 9.08 16.55 19.14
N PRO A 74 10.31 16.82 18.66
CA PRO A 74 10.78 18.17 18.42
C PRO A 74 9.99 18.83 17.27
N ALA A 75 9.80 20.15 17.35
CA ALA A 75 9.08 20.92 16.32
C ALA A 75 9.75 20.87 14.94
N GLU A 76 11.05 20.58 14.89
CA GLU A 76 11.84 20.44 13.67
C GLU A 76 11.54 19.15 12.91
N ARG A 77 10.94 18.14 13.56
CA ARG A 77 10.61 16.88 12.90
C ARG A 77 9.36 17.08 12.02
N PRO A 78 9.48 16.94 10.69
CA PRO A 78 8.32 17.06 9.82
C PRO A 78 7.38 15.87 10.05
N LEU A 79 6.12 16.17 10.34
CA LEU A 79 5.04 15.18 10.36
C LEU A 79 4.27 15.33 9.06
N LEU A 80 4.34 14.31 8.20
CA LEU A 80 3.58 14.27 6.97
C LEU A 80 2.30 13.44 7.21
N PRO A 81 1.24 13.67 6.44
CA PRO A 81 0.03 12.85 6.57
C PRO A 81 0.30 11.36 6.28
N ASN A 82 1.23 11.08 5.38
CA ASN A 82 1.64 9.72 5.04
C ASN A 82 2.61 9.08 6.05
N THR A 83 3.03 9.81 7.09
CA THR A 83 3.93 9.27 8.11
C THR A 83 3.20 8.25 8.96
N LYS A 84 3.84 7.10 9.17
CA LYS A 84 3.33 6.05 10.05
C LYS A 84 3.69 6.32 11.51
N PHE A 85 2.81 5.96 12.43
CA PHE A 85 3.10 6.11 13.86
C PHE A 85 4.32 5.28 14.30
N SER A 86 4.47 4.06 13.76
CA SER A 86 5.64 3.22 14.03
C SER A 86 6.96 3.83 13.53
N GLU A 87 6.95 4.67 12.49
CA GLU A 87 8.15 5.39 12.01
C GLU A 87 8.53 6.55 12.94
N LEU A 88 7.56 7.06 13.69
CA LEU A 88 7.78 8.06 14.74
C LEU A 88 8.33 7.44 16.03
N GLY A 89 8.30 6.11 16.13
CA GLY A 89 8.68 5.37 17.33
C GLY A 89 7.52 5.13 18.29
N ALA A 90 6.28 5.34 17.84
CA ALA A 90 5.10 5.01 18.64
C ALA A 90 4.98 3.49 18.80
N ASP A 91 4.84 3.03 20.03
CA ASP A 91 4.49 1.66 20.36
C ASP A 91 2.97 1.46 20.44
N SER A 92 2.55 0.25 20.84
CA SER A 92 1.13 -0.08 20.99
C SER A 92 0.45 0.73 22.10
N LEU A 93 1.18 1.12 23.16
CA LEU A 93 0.64 1.91 24.26
C LEU A 93 0.52 3.38 23.83
N ASP A 94 1.54 3.92 23.16
CA ASP A 94 1.52 5.27 22.60
C ASP A 94 0.34 5.45 21.65
N THR A 95 0.01 4.43 20.86
CA THR A 95 -1.13 4.48 19.93
C THR A 95 -2.46 4.65 20.68
N VAL A 96 -2.64 3.95 21.81
CA VAL A 96 -3.82 4.11 22.68
C VAL A 96 -3.87 5.52 23.29
N GLU A 97 -2.75 6.04 23.78
CA GLU A 97 -2.67 7.40 24.35
C GLU A 97 -2.95 8.50 23.31
N ILE A 98 -2.47 8.31 22.08
CA ILE A 98 -2.77 9.19 20.95
C ILE A 98 -4.28 9.18 20.67
N VAL A 99 -4.90 8.00 20.57
CA VAL A 99 -6.33 7.88 20.28
C VAL A 99 -7.17 8.53 21.38
N MET A 100 -6.85 8.28 22.65
CA MET A 100 -7.53 8.94 23.78
C MET A 100 -7.38 10.47 23.73
N GLY A 101 -6.19 10.97 23.38
CA GLY A 101 -5.97 12.41 23.22
C GLY A 101 -6.74 13.03 22.04
N LEU A 102 -6.97 12.25 20.98
CA LEU A 102 -7.80 12.66 19.85
C LEU A 102 -9.29 12.67 20.22
N GLU A 103 -9.77 11.64 20.92
CA GLU A 103 -11.14 11.60 21.46
C GLU A 103 -11.46 12.80 22.34
N GLU A 104 -10.58 13.12 23.29
CA GLU A 104 -10.75 14.28 24.17
C GLU A 104 -10.70 15.61 23.39
N LYS A 105 -9.80 15.75 22.42
CA LYS A 105 -9.62 17.01 21.67
C LYS A 105 -10.78 17.31 20.72
N PHE A 106 -11.37 16.28 20.12
CA PHE A 106 -12.47 16.42 19.16
C PHE A 106 -13.85 16.10 19.77
N ASP A 107 -13.89 15.68 21.03
CA ASP A 107 -15.11 15.23 21.73
C ASP A 107 -15.83 14.13 20.94
N ILE A 108 -15.10 13.10 20.52
CA ILE A 108 -15.60 11.97 19.72
C ILE A 108 -15.34 10.64 20.43
N GLU A 109 -16.02 9.58 19.99
CA GLU A 109 -15.77 8.21 20.41
C GLU A 109 -15.22 7.42 19.23
N VAL A 110 -14.01 6.89 19.36
CA VAL A 110 -13.35 6.03 18.38
C VAL A 110 -13.47 4.59 18.86
N ALA A 111 -14.02 3.71 18.02
CA ALA A 111 -14.07 2.28 18.36
C ALA A 111 -12.65 1.69 18.44
N GLU A 112 -12.39 0.83 19.41
CA GLU A 112 -11.09 0.19 19.63
C GLU A 112 -10.59 -0.54 18.37
N GLU A 113 -11.47 -1.29 17.68
CA GLU A 113 -11.14 -1.92 16.40
C GLU A 113 -10.68 -0.90 15.35
N SER A 114 -11.32 0.27 15.27
CA SER A 114 -10.92 1.31 14.33
C SER A 114 -9.59 1.94 14.74
N ALA A 115 -9.36 2.14 16.03
CA ALA A 115 -8.13 2.67 16.62
C ALA A 115 -6.91 1.78 16.36
N GLU A 116 -7.06 0.46 16.50
CA GLU A 116 -6.00 -0.52 16.20
C GLU A 116 -5.62 -0.56 14.72
N ASN A 117 -6.57 -0.25 13.83
CA ASN A 117 -6.34 -0.23 12.39
C ASN A 117 -5.67 1.07 11.90
N ILE A 118 -5.49 2.08 12.76
CA ILE A 118 -4.88 3.35 12.36
C ILE A 118 -3.37 3.22 12.35
N THR A 119 -2.77 3.30 11.16
CA THR A 119 -1.31 3.17 11.00
C THR A 119 -0.64 4.49 10.64
N THR A 120 -1.37 5.43 10.05
CA THR A 120 -0.88 6.72 9.58
C THR A 120 -1.65 7.91 10.13
N VAL A 121 -0.99 9.07 10.14
CA VAL A 121 -1.61 10.35 10.52
C VAL A 121 -2.84 10.67 9.64
N GLN A 122 -2.75 10.40 8.34
CA GLN A 122 -3.85 10.63 7.40
C GLN A 122 -5.06 9.76 7.74
N GLU A 123 -4.87 8.47 8.03
CA GLU A 123 -5.96 7.56 8.41
C GLU A 123 -6.65 8.03 9.71
N ALA A 124 -5.88 8.53 10.68
CA ALA A 124 -6.43 9.09 11.90
C ALA A 124 -7.33 10.30 11.61
N ALA A 125 -6.82 11.24 10.82
CA ALA A 125 -7.56 12.44 10.43
C ALA A 125 -8.84 12.09 9.66
N ASP A 126 -8.76 11.16 8.70
CA ASP A 126 -9.91 10.72 7.90
C ASP A 126 -10.99 10.04 8.77
N LEU A 127 -10.59 9.29 9.81
CA LEU A 127 -11.53 8.69 10.77
C LEU A 127 -12.21 9.74 11.64
N ILE A 128 -11.45 10.69 12.17
CA ILE A 128 -11.97 11.79 12.99
C ILE A 128 -13.03 12.56 12.22
N GLU A 129 -12.77 12.89 10.95
CA GLU A 129 -13.74 13.62 10.13
C GLU A 129 -15.05 12.85 9.92
N LYS A 130 -14.96 11.54 9.67
CA LYS A 130 -16.15 10.68 9.54
C LYS A 130 -16.97 10.69 10.83
N LEU A 131 -16.33 10.68 11.99
CA LEU A 131 -17.01 10.67 13.29
C LEU A 131 -17.62 12.02 13.62
N ILE A 132 -16.93 13.13 13.33
CA ILE A 132 -17.48 14.49 13.48
C ILE A 132 -18.73 14.68 12.62
N LEU A 133 -18.68 14.23 11.35
CA LEU A 133 -19.84 14.29 10.45
C LEU A 133 -21.01 13.45 10.95
N LYS A 134 -20.75 12.29 11.56
CA LYS A 134 -21.78 11.40 12.12
C LYS A 134 -22.40 11.97 13.41
N LYS A 135 -21.62 12.67 14.24
CA LYS A 135 -22.09 13.30 15.49
C LYS A 135 -23.03 14.50 15.22
N GLY A 136 -22.82 15.20 14.11
CA GLY A 136 -23.62 16.36 13.72
C GLY A 136 -24.92 16.07 12.94
N ALA A 137 -25.19 14.80 12.62
CA ALA A 137 -26.37 14.34 11.88
C ALA A 137 -27.44 13.76 12.82
#